data_AF-A0A6P8B4F2-F1
#
_entry.id   AF-A0A6P8B4F2-F1
#
_cell.length_a   1.000
_cell.length_b   1.000
_cell.length_c   1.000
_cell.angle_alpha   90.00
_cell.angle_beta   90.00
_cell.angle_gamma   90.00
#
_symmetry.space_group_name_H-M   'P 1'
#
loop_
_entity.id
_entity.type
_entity.pdbx_description
1 polymer ?
#
loop_
_entity_poly.entity_id
_entity_poly.type
_entity_poly.pdbx_seq_one_letter_code
_entity_poly.pdbx_strand_id
1 'polypeptide(L)'
;MTARFSSSLRNRPAWISAVDVLYKAHHGVKWIESKMKTQDLVMSSAGTENTDSEACFHFLLLSPAELDNPATQTRLERFCNLATQIAIVFLDETDSSAFVGFQIRMMQSKLDVPVIPIRSTASLPRTVMAFHQRFSAAHPRITRPQAVRTLLPFCTINPPIREHNFNMLSDIVPSFKGMVEAISTRQGQDELCSYIGQSDANDVIKFWTAEYAA
;
A
#
# COMPACT_ATOMS: atom_id res chain seq x y z
N MET A 1 18.97 10.92 -9.99
CA MET A 1 17.73 10.15 -9.74
C MET A 1 17.50 9.20 -10.90
N THR A 2 17.29 7.92 -10.61
CA THR A 2 16.97 6.90 -11.63
C THR A 2 15.52 6.46 -11.50
N ALA A 3 14.86 6.28 -12.63
CA ALA A 3 13.51 5.74 -12.67
C ALA A 3 13.43 4.59 -13.66
N ARG A 4 12.60 3.60 -13.37
CA ARG A 4 12.36 2.44 -14.22
C ARG A 4 10.91 2.42 -14.67
N PHE A 5 10.68 1.96 -15.89
CA PHE A 5 9.33 1.69 -16.40
C PHE A 5 9.23 0.30 -17.00
N SER A 6 8.02 -0.27 -16.98
CA SER A 6 7.80 -1.65 -17.36
C SER A 6 7.80 -1.80 -18.89
N SER A 7 8.49 -2.83 -19.38
CA SER A 7 8.43 -3.22 -20.80
C SER A 7 7.02 -3.62 -21.24
N SER A 8 6.11 -3.95 -20.30
CA SER A 8 4.71 -4.26 -20.62
C SER A 8 3.94 -3.06 -21.19
N LEU A 9 4.41 -1.83 -21.00
CA LEU A 9 3.74 -0.63 -21.54
C LEU A 9 3.65 -0.64 -23.07
N ARG A 10 4.61 -1.30 -23.75
CA ARG A 10 4.60 -1.45 -25.22
C ARG A 10 3.42 -2.26 -25.74
N ASN A 11 2.88 -3.15 -24.91
CA ASN A 11 1.78 -4.04 -25.28
C ASN A 11 0.41 -3.49 -24.87
N ARG A 12 0.37 -2.29 -24.28
CA ARG A 12 -0.85 -1.67 -23.74
C ARG A 12 -1.24 -0.49 -24.63
N PRO A 13 -2.32 -0.60 -25.44
CA PRO A 13 -2.67 0.42 -26.43
C PRO A 13 -2.79 1.83 -25.85
N ALA A 14 -3.39 1.97 -24.67
CA ALA A 14 -3.56 3.26 -23.99
C ALA A 14 -2.24 3.88 -23.50
N TRP A 15 -1.18 3.08 -23.34
CA TRP A 15 0.08 3.49 -22.69
C TRP A 15 1.29 3.40 -23.61
N ILE A 16 1.15 2.91 -24.84
CA ILE A 16 2.28 2.74 -25.77
C ILE A 16 2.99 4.08 -26.04
N SER A 17 2.25 5.17 -26.15
CA SER A 17 2.79 6.52 -26.35
C SER A 17 3.58 7.04 -25.15
N ALA A 18 3.30 6.55 -23.93
CA ALA A 18 4.04 6.91 -22.74
C ALA A 18 5.50 6.42 -22.79
N VAL A 19 5.80 5.36 -23.53
CA VAL A 19 7.17 4.83 -23.66
C VAL A 19 8.10 5.89 -24.27
N ASP A 20 7.70 6.47 -25.40
CA ASP A 20 8.49 7.51 -26.06
C ASP A 20 8.56 8.80 -25.24
N VAL A 21 7.47 9.15 -24.55
CA VAL A 21 7.41 10.30 -23.65
C VAL A 21 8.39 10.16 -22.48
N LEU A 22 8.49 8.96 -21.88
CA LEU A 22 9.42 8.68 -20.78
C LEU A 22 10.88 8.71 -21.26
N TYR A 23 11.18 8.15 -22.44
CA TYR A 23 12.52 8.22 -23.02
C TYR A 23 12.97 9.65 -23.33
N LYS A 24 12.06 10.50 -23.81
CA LYS A 24 12.34 11.91 -24.17
C LYS A 24 12.31 12.86 -22.96
N ALA A 25 11.94 12.40 -21.78
CA ALA A 25 11.85 13.25 -20.59
C ALA A 25 13.26 13.65 -20.10
N HIS A 26 13.68 14.89 -20.35
CA HIS A 26 15.02 15.39 -20.00
C HIS A 26 15.09 16.15 -18.65
N HIS A 27 14.17 15.89 -17.72
CA HIS A 27 14.04 16.66 -16.47
C HIS A 27 14.86 16.09 -15.29
N GLY A 28 16.10 15.64 -15.53
CA GLY A 28 17.00 15.19 -14.45
C GLY A 28 16.72 13.78 -13.88
N VAL A 29 15.83 13.02 -14.51
CA VAL A 29 15.57 11.60 -14.22
C VAL A 29 15.95 10.76 -15.42
N LYS A 30 16.79 9.75 -15.22
CA LYS A 30 17.12 8.77 -16.26
C LYS A 30 16.09 7.64 -16.21
N TRP A 31 15.24 7.55 -17.23
CA TRP A 31 14.27 6.47 -17.40
C TRP A 31 14.91 5.24 -18.06
N ILE A 32 14.72 4.08 -17.45
CA ILE A 32 15.27 2.80 -17.89
C ILE A 32 14.14 1.79 -18.03
N GLU A 33 14.02 1.16 -19.18
CA GLU A 33 13.06 0.09 -19.39
C GLU A 33 13.50 -1.20 -18.67
N SER A 34 12.58 -1.85 -17.97
CA SER A 34 12.85 -3.08 -17.21
C SER A 34 11.65 -4.02 -17.26
N LYS A 35 11.88 -5.32 -17.13
CA LYS A 35 10.79 -6.30 -16.96
C LYS A 35 10.25 -6.20 -15.54
N MET A 36 9.02 -5.72 -15.38
CA MET A 36 8.32 -5.61 -14.09
C MET A 36 6.93 -6.23 -14.22
N LYS A 37 6.51 -7.02 -13.24
CA LYS A 37 5.22 -7.74 -13.28
C LYS A 37 4.10 -7.03 -12.52
N THR A 38 4.43 -6.44 -11.38
CA THR A 38 3.45 -5.88 -10.43
C THR A 38 3.20 -4.39 -10.68
N GLN A 39 4.26 -3.60 -10.77
CA GLN A 39 4.21 -2.15 -10.99
C GLN A 39 4.57 -1.77 -12.44
N ASP A 40 4.20 -0.56 -12.84
CA ASP A 40 4.53 -0.01 -14.16
C ASP A 40 5.68 0.97 -14.10
N LEU A 41 5.80 1.77 -13.04
CA LEU A 41 6.92 2.70 -12.84
C LEU A 41 7.52 2.53 -11.45
N VAL A 42 8.82 2.77 -11.33
CA VAL A 42 9.55 2.86 -10.05
C VAL A 42 10.43 4.09 -10.09
N MET A 43 10.36 4.91 -9.06
CA MET A 43 11.26 6.05 -8.84
C MET A 43 12.08 5.81 -7.59
N SER A 44 13.40 5.77 -7.73
CA SER A 44 14.30 5.73 -6.58
C SER A 44 14.60 7.16 -6.13
N SER A 45 14.34 7.50 -4.88
CA SER A 45 14.85 8.73 -4.30
C SER A 45 16.37 8.58 -4.12
N ALA A 46 17.15 9.55 -4.60
CA ALA A 46 18.58 9.54 -4.36
C ALA A 46 18.83 9.96 -2.90
N GLY A 47 18.96 8.96 -2.02
CA GLY A 47 19.31 9.15 -0.62
C GLY A 47 20.79 8.84 -0.40
N THR A 48 21.50 9.80 0.18
CA THR A 48 22.87 9.76 0.69
C THR A 48 23.30 8.42 1.26
N GLU A 49 24.54 8.04 0.97
CA GLU A 49 25.30 6.92 1.51
C GLU A 49 25.09 6.73 3.02
N ASN A 50 24.10 5.93 3.41
CA ASN A 50 24.14 4.96 4.51
C ASN A 50 22.74 4.41 4.79
N THR A 51 22.68 3.08 4.95
CA THR A 51 21.56 2.25 5.46
C THR A 51 20.41 1.88 4.50
N ASP A 52 20.64 0.80 3.75
CA ASP A 52 19.84 -0.44 3.63
C ASP A 52 18.40 -0.48 3.10
N SER A 53 17.83 0.61 2.61
CA SER A 53 16.78 0.51 1.56
C SER A 53 16.59 1.84 0.86
N GLU A 54 17.00 1.89 -0.40
CA GLU A 54 16.68 2.99 -1.30
C GLU A 54 15.15 3.15 -1.33
N ALA A 55 14.62 4.24 -0.76
CA ALA A 55 13.18 4.48 -0.70
C ALA A 55 12.64 4.61 -2.13
N CYS A 56 11.99 3.55 -2.59
CA CYS A 56 11.42 3.44 -3.93
C CYS A 56 9.93 3.75 -3.89
N PHE A 57 9.50 4.67 -4.75
CA PHE A 57 8.10 4.95 -4.99
C PHE A 57 7.61 4.18 -6.22
N HIS A 58 6.49 3.47 -6.10
CA HIS A 58 5.97 2.62 -7.16
C HIS A 58 4.67 3.20 -7.72
N PHE A 59 4.51 3.11 -9.03
CA PHE A 59 3.28 3.54 -9.70
C PHE A 59 2.68 2.41 -10.52
N LEU A 60 1.36 2.28 -10.44
CA LEU A 60 0.56 1.47 -11.34
C LEU A 60 -0.16 2.39 -12.31
N LEU A 61 -0.04 2.12 -13.61
CA LEU A 61 -0.73 2.88 -14.64
C LEU A 61 -2.01 2.13 -14.98
N LEU A 62 -3.15 2.81 -15.03
CA LEU A 62 -4.45 2.21 -15.37
C LEU A 62 -5.22 3.09 -16.35
N SER A 63 -5.87 2.46 -17.33
CA SER A 63 -6.82 3.11 -18.22
C SER A 63 -8.23 2.52 -18.06
N PRO A 64 -9.29 3.25 -18.44
CA PRO A 64 -10.67 2.76 -18.40
C PRO A 64 -10.84 1.41 -19.08
N ALA A 65 -10.19 1.20 -20.23
CA ALA A 65 -10.26 -0.03 -21.03
C ALA A 65 -9.72 -1.28 -20.30
N GLU A 66 -8.97 -1.10 -19.20
CA GLU A 66 -8.34 -2.19 -18.47
C GLU A 66 -9.07 -2.56 -17.18
N LEU A 67 -10.09 -1.78 -16.77
CA LEU A 67 -10.76 -1.94 -15.47
C LEU A 67 -11.60 -3.21 -15.37
N ASP A 68 -12.16 -3.68 -16.48
CA ASP A 68 -13.02 -4.87 -16.51
C ASP A 68 -12.23 -6.16 -16.71
N ASN A 69 -10.91 -6.06 -16.92
CA ASN A 69 -10.06 -7.23 -17.08
C ASN A 69 -9.74 -7.85 -15.71
N PRO A 70 -10.07 -9.15 -15.48
CA PRO A 70 -9.79 -9.81 -14.21
C PRO A 70 -8.29 -9.85 -13.87
N ALA A 71 -7.41 -9.93 -14.87
CA ALA A 71 -5.97 -9.88 -14.66
C ALA A 71 -5.51 -8.52 -14.10
N THR A 72 -6.16 -7.42 -14.50
CA THR A 72 -5.90 -6.08 -13.95
C THR A 72 -6.32 -6.00 -12.49
N GLN A 73 -7.43 -6.63 -12.11
CA GLN A 73 -7.90 -6.64 -10.72
C GLN A 73 -6.93 -7.40 -9.82
N THR A 74 -6.52 -8.61 -10.21
CA THR A 74 -5.48 -9.36 -9.47
C THR A 74 -4.18 -8.58 -9.39
N ARG A 75 -3.81 -7.86 -10.45
CA ARG A 75 -2.61 -7.02 -10.46
C ARG A 75 -2.73 -5.82 -9.51
N LEU A 76 -3.89 -5.17 -9.49
CA LEU A 76 -4.19 -4.04 -8.60
C LEU A 76 -4.10 -4.48 -7.13
N GLU A 77 -4.72 -5.59 -6.77
CA GLU A 77 -4.63 -6.14 -5.40
C GLU A 77 -3.18 -6.46 -5.01
N ARG A 78 -2.42 -7.11 -5.90
CA ARG A 78 -0.99 -7.39 -5.66
C ARG A 78 -0.18 -6.11 -5.52
N PHE A 79 -0.50 -5.08 -6.31
CA PHE A 79 0.18 -3.79 -6.25
C PHE A 79 -0.12 -3.05 -4.94
N CYS A 80 -1.38 -3.04 -4.50
CA CYS A 80 -1.78 -2.47 -3.21
C CYS A 80 -1.06 -3.13 -2.02
N ASN A 81 -0.72 -4.42 -2.16
CA ASN A 81 0.01 -5.17 -1.15
C ASN A 81 1.55 -5.15 -1.32
N LEU A 82 2.08 -4.47 -2.36
CA LEU A 82 3.50 -4.55 -2.72
C LEU A 82 4.41 -3.75 -1.78
N ALA A 83 4.03 -2.50 -1.49
CA ALA A 83 4.89 -1.54 -0.80
C ALA A 83 4.07 -0.45 -0.10
N THR A 84 4.74 0.32 0.75
CA THR A 84 4.15 1.46 1.49
C THR A 84 4.07 2.74 0.64
N GLN A 85 4.92 2.85 -0.37
CA GLN A 85 5.03 4.03 -1.23
C GLN A 85 4.50 3.68 -2.62
N ILE A 86 3.18 3.74 -2.75
CA ILE A 86 2.46 3.37 -3.96
C ILE A 86 1.48 4.48 -4.36
N ALA A 87 1.27 4.64 -5.67
CA ALA A 87 0.20 5.44 -6.21
C ALA A 87 -0.29 4.86 -7.54
N ILE A 88 -1.52 5.17 -7.90
CA ILE A 88 -2.11 4.78 -9.18
C ILE A 88 -2.18 6.03 -10.05
N VAL A 89 -1.71 5.94 -11.29
CA VAL A 89 -1.94 6.98 -12.30
C VAL A 89 -3.03 6.49 -13.23
N PHE A 90 -4.12 7.24 -13.29
CA PHE A 90 -5.30 6.87 -14.07
C PHE A 90 -5.41 7.77 -15.31
N LEU A 91 -5.46 7.16 -16.49
CA LEU A 91 -5.59 7.88 -17.75
C LEU A 91 -7.06 8.18 -18.06
N ASP A 92 -7.46 9.44 -17.87
CA ASP A 92 -8.83 9.94 -18.01
C ASP A 92 -8.97 10.88 -19.22
N GLU A 93 -8.98 10.32 -20.43
CA GLU A 93 -8.92 11.10 -21.68
C GLU A 93 -10.21 11.86 -21.99
N THR A 94 -11.37 11.43 -21.46
CA THR A 94 -12.70 11.90 -21.86
C THR A 94 -13.43 12.66 -20.74
N ASP A 95 -14.55 12.15 -20.27
CA ASP A 95 -15.60 12.85 -19.51
C ASP A 95 -15.52 12.64 -17.99
N SER A 96 -14.40 12.10 -17.48
CA SER A 96 -14.18 11.81 -16.06
C SER A 96 -15.14 10.82 -15.42
N SER A 97 -16.12 10.29 -16.16
CA SER A 97 -17.07 9.29 -15.67
C SER A 97 -16.35 8.02 -15.23
N ALA A 98 -15.39 7.56 -16.03
CA ALA A 98 -14.57 6.39 -15.74
C ALA A 98 -13.68 6.59 -14.50
N PHE A 99 -13.11 7.78 -14.34
CA PHE A 99 -12.32 8.12 -13.15
C PHE A 99 -13.19 8.13 -11.88
N VAL A 100 -14.36 8.78 -11.93
CA VAL A 100 -15.30 8.80 -10.80
C VAL A 100 -15.77 7.39 -10.45
N GLY A 101 -16.15 6.59 -11.44
CA GLY A 101 -16.52 5.19 -11.24
C GLY A 101 -15.40 4.37 -10.59
N PHE A 102 -14.15 4.59 -11.02
CA PHE A 102 -12.98 3.95 -10.42
C PHE A 102 -12.76 4.38 -8.96
N GLN A 103 -12.91 5.67 -8.65
CA GLN A 103 -12.82 6.18 -7.27
C GLN A 103 -13.85 5.53 -6.34
N ILE A 104 -15.11 5.45 -6.78
CA ILE A 104 -16.18 4.79 -6.02
C ILE A 104 -15.83 3.33 -5.75
N ARG A 105 -15.30 2.62 -6.76
CA ARG A 105 -14.85 1.23 -6.61
C ARG A 105 -13.71 1.09 -5.60
N MET A 106 -12.69 1.95 -5.65
CA MET A 106 -11.59 1.96 -4.70
C MET A 106 -12.08 2.15 -3.25
N MET A 107 -13.03 3.08 -3.04
CA MET A 107 -13.66 3.31 -1.75
C MET A 107 -14.42 2.09 -1.23
N GLN A 108 -15.20 1.43 -2.09
CA GLN A 108 -15.95 0.22 -1.73
C GLN A 108 -15.03 -0.95 -1.38
N SER A 109 -13.89 -1.08 -2.08
CA SER A 109 -12.88 -2.10 -1.80
C SER A 109 -11.96 -1.77 -0.61
N LYS A 110 -12.16 -0.62 0.06
CA LYS A 110 -11.33 -0.14 1.19
C LYS A 110 -9.84 -0.07 0.85
N LEU A 111 -9.50 0.16 -0.42
CA LEU A 111 -8.12 0.31 -0.87
C LEU A 111 -7.69 1.76 -0.69
N ASP A 112 -6.84 2.02 0.30
CA ASP A 112 -6.30 3.36 0.58
C ASP A 112 -5.02 3.61 -0.24
N VAL A 113 -5.21 3.84 -1.55
CA VAL A 113 -4.12 4.15 -2.48
C VAL A 113 -4.41 5.46 -3.21
N PRO A 114 -3.48 6.44 -3.22
CA PRO A 114 -3.65 7.68 -3.97
C PRO A 114 -3.83 7.40 -5.46
N VAL A 115 -4.89 7.93 -6.05
CA VAL A 115 -5.13 7.85 -7.49
C VAL A 115 -4.99 9.23 -8.11
N ILE A 116 -4.12 9.34 -9.11
CA ILE A 116 -3.73 10.59 -9.76
C ILE A 116 -4.28 10.56 -11.19
N PRO A 117 -5.29 11.38 -11.53
CA PRO A 117 -5.79 11.44 -12.89
C PRO A 117 -4.81 12.20 -13.80
N ILE A 118 -4.60 11.69 -15.00
CA ILE A 118 -3.92 12.39 -16.10
C ILE A 118 -4.80 12.37 -17.36
N ARG A 119 -4.81 13.47 -18.10
CA ARG A 119 -5.59 13.60 -19.35
C ARG A 119 -4.87 13.05 -20.59
N SER A 120 -3.56 12.84 -20.49
CA SER A 120 -2.72 12.40 -21.59
C SER A 120 -1.44 11.78 -21.06
N THR A 121 -0.92 10.76 -21.75
CA THR A 121 0.38 10.15 -21.45
C THR A 121 1.54 11.16 -21.52
N ALA A 122 1.39 12.26 -22.27
CA ALA A 122 2.40 13.33 -22.35
C ALA A 122 2.67 14.00 -20.99
N SER A 123 1.68 14.08 -20.10
CA SER A 123 1.86 14.68 -18.77
C SER A 123 2.43 13.71 -17.72
N LEU A 124 2.58 12.42 -18.08
CA LEU A 124 2.98 11.36 -17.16
C LEU A 124 4.30 11.66 -16.43
N PRO A 125 5.43 12.00 -17.11
CA PRO A 125 6.70 12.17 -16.41
C PRO A 125 6.64 13.33 -15.42
N ARG A 126 6.07 14.46 -15.84
CA ARG A 126 5.90 15.65 -14.99
C ARG A 126 5.04 15.36 -13.77
N THR A 127 3.92 14.65 -13.97
CA THR A 127 2.96 14.36 -12.91
C THR A 127 3.57 13.43 -11.86
N VAL A 128 4.20 12.34 -12.31
CA VAL A 128 4.84 11.35 -11.45
C VAL A 128 6.00 11.96 -10.67
N MET A 129 6.82 12.81 -11.31
CA MET A 129 7.89 13.55 -10.63
C MET A 129 7.36 14.53 -9.58
N ALA A 130 6.34 15.33 -9.92
CA ALA A 130 5.77 16.29 -9.00
C ALA A 130 5.13 15.59 -7.78
N PHE A 131 4.47 14.45 -8.01
CA PHE A 131 3.93 13.63 -6.94
C PHE A 131 5.04 13.08 -6.03
N HIS A 132 6.07 12.48 -6.62
CA HIS A 132 7.23 11.98 -5.88
C HIS A 132 7.87 13.08 -5.03
N GLN A 133 8.16 14.25 -5.60
CA GLN A 133 8.77 15.37 -4.88
C GLN A 133 7.93 15.85 -3.70
N ARG A 134 6.61 16.00 -3.89
CA ARG A 134 5.70 16.40 -2.81
C ARG A 134 5.64 15.36 -1.71
N PHE A 135 5.63 14.08 -2.07
CA PHE A 135 5.60 12.98 -1.12
C PHE A 135 6.91 12.82 -0.36
N SER A 136 8.07 13.04 -1.00
CA SER A 136 9.36 13.05 -0.31
C SER A 136 9.53 14.26 0.61
N ALA A 137 8.97 15.42 0.25
CA ALA A 137 9.03 16.63 1.07
C ALA A 137 8.05 16.60 2.26
N ALA A 138 6.90 15.97 2.09
CA ALA A 138 5.98 15.69 3.18
C ALA A 138 6.52 14.49 3.98
N HIS A 139 6.92 14.66 5.23
CA HIS A 139 7.20 13.51 6.11
C HIS A 139 5.93 12.66 6.21
N PRO A 140 5.86 11.47 5.60
CA PRO A 140 4.60 10.78 5.51
C PRO A 140 4.25 10.26 6.90
N ARG A 141 3.24 10.86 7.54
CA ARG A 141 2.41 10.16 8.51
C ARG A 141 1.56 9.17 7.73
N ILE A 142 2.18 8.18 7.06
CA ILE A 142 1.42 7.02 6.61
C ILE A 142 1.05 6.32 7.90
N THR A 143 -0.19 6.55 8.35
CA THR A 143 -0.85 5.69 9.32
C THR A 143 -0.92 4.34 8.65
N ARG A 144 0.09 3.51 8.92
CA ARG A 144 0.13 2.12 8.47
C ARG A 144 -1.26 1.52 8.79
N PRO A 145 -1.90 0.77 7.88
CA PRO A 145 -2.71 -0.34 8.32
C PRO A 145 -1.75 -1.21 9.12
N GLN A 146 -1.71 -0.97 10.42
CA GLN A 146 -0.87 -1.70 11.34
C GLN A 146 -1.33 -3.14 11.16
N ALA A 147 -0.45 -4.05 10.73
CA ALA A 147 -0.83 -5.46 10.54
C ALA A 147 -1.64 -5.98 11.74
N VAL A 148 -1.33 -5.45 12.93
CA VAL A 148 -2.13 -5.53 14.15
C VAL A 148 -3.60 -5.15 13.95
N ARG A 149 -3.95 -3.95 13.48
CA ARG A 149 -5.36 -3.56 13.28
C ARG A 149 -6.13 -4.51 12.35
N THR A 150 -5.46 -5.13 11.39
CA THR A 150 -6.10 -6.10 10.49
C THR A 150 -6.20 -7.50 11.09
N LEU A 151 -5.16 -7.95 11.80
CA LEU A 151 -5.01 -9.35 12.21
C LEU A 151 -5.35 -9.61 13.69
N LEU A 152 -5.20 -8.61 14.56
CA LEU A 152 -5.50 -8.70 16.00
C LEU A 152 -6.94 -9.16 16.32
N PRO A 153 -8.00 -8.78 15.57
CA PRO A 153 -9.33 -9.32 15.80
C PRO A 153 -9.40 -10.86 15.74
N PHE A 154 -8.46 -11.49 15.03
CA PHE A 154 -8.39 -12.93 14.84
C PHE A 154 -7.42 -13.63 15.80
N CYS A 155 -6.68 -12.88 16.62
CA CYS A 155 -5.69 -13.40 17.54
C CYS A 155 -6.30 -13.75 18.91
N THR A 156 -7.34 -14.58 18.89
CA THR A 156 -8.08 -15.07 20.06
C THR A 156 -8.57 -16.49 19.81
N ILE A 157 -8.88 -17.26 20.85
CA ILE A 157 -9.43 -18.62 20.71
C ILE A 157 -10.79 -18.61 20.00
N ASN A 158 -11.62 -17.59 20.23
CA ASN A 158 -12.97 -17.47 19.68
C ASN A 158 -13.07 -16.22 18.79
N PRO A 159 -12.50 -16.24 17.57
CA PRO A 159 -12.49 -15.07 16.72
C PRO A 159 -13.88 -14.79 16.10
N PRO A 160 -14.19 -13.53 15.76
CA PRO A 160 -13.39 -12.33 16.02
C PRO A 160 -13.64 -11.72 17.41
N ILE A 161 -12.63 -11.04 17.95
CA ILE A 161 -12.80 -10.17 19.13
C ILE A 161 -13.85 -9.10 18.81
N ARG A 162 -14.67 -8.74 19.81
CA ARG A 162 -15.65 -7.65 19.70
C ARG A 162 -14.96 -6.34 19.34
N GLU A 163 -15.56 -5.55 18.45
CA GLU A 163 -14.99 -4.31 17.91
C GLU A 163 -14.53 -3.33 19.01
N HIS A 164 -15.32 -3.17 20.07
CA HIS A 164 -14.95 -2.33 21.22
C HIS A 164 -13.63 -2.78 21.86
N ASN A 165 -13.50 -4.09 22.13
CA ASN A 165 -12.32 -4.67 22.78
C ASN A 165 -11.10 -4.67 21.85
N PHE A 166 -11.34 -4.88 20.55
CA PHE A 166 -10.30 -4.70 19.54
C PHE A 166 -9.76 -3.26 19.52
N ASN A 167 -10.64 -2.25 19.52
CA ASN A 167 -10.20 -0.85 19.51
C ASN A 167 -9.32 -0.55 20.73
N MET A 168 -9.76 -0.98 21.92
CA MET A 168 -9.01 -0.85 23.17
C MET A 168 -7.64 -1.54 23.08
N LEU A 169 -7.58 -2.80 22.62
CA LEU A 169 -6.32 -3.51 22.43
C LEU A 169 -5.39 -2.82 21.44
N SER A 170 -5.92 -2.30 20.34
CA SER A 170 -5.13 -1.67 19.28
C SER A 170 -4.45 -0.39 19.75
N ASP A 171 -4.97 0.24 20.80
CA ASP A 171 -4.38 1.46 21.40
C ASP A 171 -3.22 1.13 22.35
N ILE A 172 -3.31 0.01 23.09
CA ILE A 172 -2.28 -0.43 24.05
C ILE A 172 -1.17 -1.21 23.34
N VAL A 173 -1.53 -1.89 22.25
CA VAL A 173 -0.66 -2.82 21.54
C VAL A 173 -0.43 -2.34 20.11
N PRO A 174 0.55 -1.46 19.88
CA PRO A 174 0.85 -0.93 18.54
C PRO A 174 1.60 -1.94 17.66
N SER A 175 1.94 -3.14 18.13
CA SER A 175 2.64 -4.13 17.32
C SER A 175 2.44 -5.53 17.86
N PHE A 176 2.55 -6.56 17.02
CA PHE A 176 2.54 -7.94 17.52
C PHE A 176 3.70 -8.24 18.45
N LYS A 177 4.83 -7.55 18.28
CA LYS A 177 5.92 -7.58 19.26
C LYS A 177 5.46 -7.04 20.62
N GLY A 178 4.79 -5.89 20.64
CA GLY A 178 4.21 -5.34 21.88
C GLY A 178 3.15 -6.26 22.49
N MET A 179 2.41 -7.00 21.65
CA MET A 179 1.45 -8.01 22.12
C MET A 179 2.17 -9.11 22.89
N VAL A 180 3.23 -9.66 22.28
CA VAL A 180 4.06 -10.72 22.88
C VAL A 180 4.73 -10.23 24.16
N GLU A 181 5.21 -9.00 24.21
CA GLU A 181 5.79 -8.40 25.42
C GLU A 181 4.73 -8.26 26.54
N ALA A 182 3.52 -7.79 26.21
CA ALA A 182 2.44 -7.64 27.18
C ALA A 182 2.01 -8.99 27.77
N ILE A 183 1.79 -10.02 26.93
CA ILE A 183 1.40 -11.35 27.43
C ILE A 183 2.54 -12.08 28.15
N SER A 184 3.80 -11.71 27.91
CA SER A 184 4.96 -12.37 28.54
C SER A 184 5.17 -11.97 30.00
N THR A 185 4.47 -10.95 30.49
CA THR A 185 4.61 -10.44 31.85
C THR A 185 3.26 -10.46 32.58
N ARG A 186 3.27 -10.72 33.90
CA ARG A 186 2.03 -10.65 34.71
C ARG A 186 1.41 -9.25 34.66
N GLN A 187 2.25 -8.22 34.74
CA GLN A 187 1.79 -6.83 34.67
C GLN A 187 1.06 -6.54 33.35
N GLY A 188 1.62 -6.97 32.20
CA GLY A 188 0.96 -6.77 30.91
C GLY A 188 -0.30 -7.62 30.73
N GLN A 189 -0.34 -8.84 31.29
CA GLN A 189 -1.57 -9.65 31.33
C GLN A 189 -2.67 -8.97 32.17
N ASP A 190 -2.32 -8.43 33.34
CA ASP A 190 -3.26 -7.71 34.21
C ASP A 190 -3.79 -6.44 33.52
N GLU A 191 -2.90 -5.72 32.81
CA GLU A 191 -3.27 -4.56 32.00
C GLU A 191 -4.26 -4.96 30.89
N LEU A 192 -3.98 -6.01 30.12
CA LEU A 192 -4.91 -6.55 29.12
C LEU A 192 -6.28 -6.89 29.75
N CYS A 193 -6.29 -7.57 30.91
CA CYS A 193 -7.53 -7.92 31.62
C CYS A 193 -8.32 -6.68 32.03
N SER A 194 -7.65 -5.60 32.44
CA SER A 194 -8.29 -4.34 32.84
C SER A 194 -8.98 -3.62 31.67
N TYR A 195 -8.45 -3.75 30.45
CA TYR A 195 -8.94 -3.03 29.29
C TYR A 195 -10.05 -3.74 28.51
N ILE A 196 -9.95 -5.07 28.34
CA ILE A 196 -10.92 -5.84 27.55
C ILE A 196 -11.75 -6.84 28.37
N GLY A 197 -11.50 -6.89 29.68
CA GLY A 197 -12.16 -7.82 30.59
C GLY A 197 -11.51 -9.20 30.62
N GLN A 198 -11.67 -9.88 31.76
CA GLN A 198 -10.98 -11.13 32.06
C GLN A 198 -11.23 -12.24 31.03
N SER A 199 -12.46 -12.36 30.54
CA SER A 199 -12.84 -13.44 29.60
C SER A 199 -12.10 -13.29 28.27
N ASP A 200 -12.21 -12.11 27.65
CA ASP A 200 -11.64 -11.86 26.33
C ASP A 200 -10.10 -11.79 26.41
N ALA A 201 -9.55 -11.23 27.50
CA ALA A 201 -8.11 -11.23 27.75
C ALA A 201 -7.55 -12.66 27.87
N ASN A 202 -8.25 -13.55 28.58
CA ASN A 202 -7.82 -14.94 28.71
C ASN A 202 -7.80 -15.67 27.34
N ASP A 203 -8.81 -15.46 26.51
CA ASP A 203 -8.86 -16.10 25.18
C ASP A 203 -7.76 -15.58 24.25
N VAL A 204 -7.43 -14.29 24.34
CA VAL A 204 -6.31 -13.68 23.62
C VAL A 204 -4.98 -14.21 24.15
N ILE A 205 -4.74 -14.19 25.46
CA ILE A 205 -3.50 -14.70 26.06
C ILE A 205 -3.29 -16.16 25.65
N LYS A 206 -4.32 -17.00 25.82
CA LYS A 206 -4.22 -18.42 25.45
C LYS A 206 -3.96 -18.62 23.97
N PHE A 207 -4.52 -17.81 23.06
CA PHE A 207 -4.21 -17.91 21.63
C PHE A 207 -2.70 -17.75 21.37
N TRP A 208 -2.05 -16.80 22.04
CA TRP A 208 -0.62 -16.53 21.83
C TRP A 208 0.31 -17.42 22.64
N THR A 209 -0.14 -17.93 23.79
CA THR A 209 0.65 -18.84 24.64
C THR A 209 0.38 -20.31 24.36
N ALA A 210 -0.63 -20.64 23.55
CA ALA A 210 -0.86 -22.00 23.06
C ALA A 210 0.29 -22.36 22.11
N GLU A 211 1.30 -23.02 22.67
CA GLU A 211 2.33 -23.70 21.91
C GLU A 211 1.65 -24.75 21.01
N TYR A 212 1.99 -24.76 19.72
CA TYR A 212 1.63 -25.88 18.84
C TYR A 212 2.41 -27.11 19.32
N ALA A 213 1.83 -27.86 20.25
CA ALA A 213 2.18 -29.25 20.46
C ALA A 213 1.60 -30.05 19.28
N ALA A 214 2.32 -30.04 18.17
CA ALA A 214 2.17 -30.99 17.08
C ALA A 214 3.40 -31.90 17.05
#